data_AF-A0A935FVB3-F1
#
_entry.id   AF-A0A935FVB3-F1
#
_cell.length_a   1.000
_cell.length_b   1.000
_cell.length_c   1.000
_cell.angle_alpha   90.00
_cell.angle_beta   90.00
_cell.angle_gamma   90.00
#
_symmetry.space_group_name_H-M   'P 1'
#
loop_
_entity.id
_entity.type
_entity.pdbx_description
1 polymer ?
#
loop_
_entity_poly.entity_id
_entity_poly.type
_entity_poly.pdbx_seq_one_letter_code
_entity_poly.pdbx_strand_id
1 'polypeptide(L)'
;MLFLETRKELFHAITSADEAAVIETIDLRTYQTQIVDYAKAYQHLTKVIADAITNSPDAEVNNLLTNTHLLHSLDTIHIKLGSIEEPEEMILLAPTHPLKMLWLLQYQLMLFDWSTQMTGMSEEAIRKSIDIEGFEKILPLNLPNALSFEQNSFYVNTDVLDLFWSIFPKSTTIDIRKIVAMISKALGYKDDLGNISSVKPAQIADRLWRYLKHHPYIKTLKLNVLNPGDGLLFLNTIRELQKMDDFKNLRYDITFYGTLGYELMGSAFDELMNDSTLSEGSRPDVDDELLEPSHNPLFPKLFFSKVKVAPDKWTDVQFKEANVTVIIDQFVTKTISRPVGNVPGCYFLHGLLAEYRSEFNIMEEAVTWSRKVVPSPTSEITAGNEISNLIYHTGLNFLGLSCSYFDWGKSIDHLPTIQLELEKQDRHILSQIHDRSDWVFTIDRNFGIEYFDNPEDSNPNLKSYLIDYTPEFMDGVGHR
;
A
#
# COMPACT_ATOMS: atom_id res chain seq x y z
N MET A 1 -31.08 1.66 20.13
CA MET A 1 -31.29 2.80 21.04
C MET A 1 -29.99 3.18 21.74
N LEU A 2 -29.36 2.26 22.48
CA LEU A 2 -28.09 2.52 23.20
C LEU A 2 -26.95 3.16 22.36
N PHE A 3 -26.72 2.71 21.13
CA PHE A 3 -25.69 3.27 20.25
C PHE A 3 -25.93 4.76 19.92
N LEU A 4 -27.17 5.15 19.64
CA LEU A 4 -27.49 6.54 19.31
C LEU A 4 -27.43 7.45 20.55
N GLU A 5 -27.77 6.90 21.72
CA GLU A 5 -27.70 7.60 23.01
C GLU A 5 -26.25 7.91 23.38
N THR A 6 -25.38 6.90 23.44
CA THR A 6 -23.95 7.05 23.73
C THR A 6 -23.25 7.96 22.72
N ARG A 7 -23.60 7.84 21.43
CA ARG A 7 -23.12 8.75 20.38
C ARG A 7 -23.49 10.20 20.66
N LYS A 8 -24.76 10.45 21.01
CA LYS A 8 -25.27 11.79 21.29
C LYS A 8 -24.61 12.37 22.55
N GLU A 9 -24.43 11.57 23.59
CA GLU A 9 -23.77 11.98 24.83
C GLU A 9 -22.32 12.39 24.58
N LEU A 10 -21.55 11.58 23.85
CA LEU A 10 -20.17 11.89 23.50
C LEU A 10 -20.06 13.19 22.69
N PHE A 11 -20.78 13.31 21.59
CA PHE A 11 -20.67 14.50 20.74
C PHE A 11 -21.25 15.75 21.40
N HIS A 12 -22.26 15.62 22.26
CA HIS A 12 -22.74 16.75 23.05
C HIS A 12 -21.69 17.20 24.08
N ALA A 13 -20.99 16.27 24.72
CA ALA A 13 -19.91 16.61 25.65
C ALA A 13 -18.76 17.33 24.93
N ILE A 14 -18.39 16.87 23.74
CA ILE A 14 -17.35 17.50 22.91
C ILE A 14 -17.76 18.90 22.47
N THR A 15 -18.95 19.08 21.89
CA THR A 15 -19.42 20.39 21.40
C THR A 15 -19.80 21.37 22.50
N SER A 16 -20.03 20.90 23.73
CA SER A 16 -20.28 21.77 24.88
C SER A 16 -18.98 22.32 25.50
N ALA A 17 -17.83 21.71 25.20
CA ALA A 17 -16.55 22.15 25.71
C ALA A 17 -15.96 23.32 24.91
N ASP A 18 -16.22 23.37 23.60
CA ASP A 18 -15.81 24.46 22.71
C ASP A 18 -16.83 24.63 21.57
N GLU A 19 -17.15 25.87 21.20
CA GLU A 19 -18.04 26.21 20.09
C GLU A 19 -17.47 25.76 18.73
N ALA A 20 -16.15 25.59 18.63
CA ALA A 20 -15.45 25.09 17.45
C ALA A 20 -14.78 23.72 17.66
N ALA A 21 -15.31 22.91 18.60
CA ALA A 21 -14.73 21.60 18.93
C ALA A 21 -14.66 20.66 17.71
N VAL A 22 -13.44 20.32 17.30
CA VAL A 22 -13.14 19.27 16.32
C VAL A 22 -12.28 18.19 16.99
N ILE A 23 -12.36 16.95 16.51
CA ILE A 23 -11.66 15.81 17.12
C ILE A 23 -10.13 16.03 17.14
N GLU A 24 -9.65 16.75 16.13
CA GLU A 24 -8.26 17.08 15.88
C GLU A 24 -7.64 18.01 16.95
N THR A 25 -8.46 18.80 17.64
CA THR A 25 -7.97 19.82 18.60
C THR A 25 -8.24 19.47 20.06
N ILE A 26 -8.98 18.41 20.34
CA ILE A 26 -9.39 18.03 21.69
C ILE A 26 -8.48 16.96 22.29
N ASP A 27 -8.32 17.00 23.61
CA ASP A 27 -7.70 15.93 24.37
C ASP A 27 -8.73 14.82 24.64
N LEU A 28 -8.62 13.72 23.88
CA LEU A 28 -9.58 12.60 23.92
C LEU A 28 -9.53 11.86 25.26
N ARG A 29 -8.43 11.96 26.01
CA ARG A 29 -8.28 11.31 27.32
C ARG A 29 -9.29 11.84 28.33
N THR A 30 -9.69 13.11 28.22
CA THR A 30 -10.73 13.72 29.06
C THR A 30 -12.10 13.07 28.85
N TYR A 31 -12.33 12.51 27.66
CA TYR A 31 -13.57 11.88 27.23
C TYR A 31 -13.45 10.35 27.15
N GLN A 32 -12.42 9.76 27.76
CA GLN A 32 -12.12 8.33 27.66
C GLN A 32 -13.33 7.45 27.97
N THR A 33 -14.07 7.73 29.05
CA THR A 33 -15.25 6.95 29.42
C THR A 33 -16.34 6.98 28.35
N GLN A 34 -16.68 8.18 27.86
CA GLN A 34 -17.70 8.37 26.82
C GLN A 34 -17.29 7.72 25.50
N ILE A 35 -16.01 7.78 25.12
CA ILE A 35 -15.48 7.14 23.91
C ILE A 35 -15.58 5.61 24.03
N VAL A 36 -15.18 5.06 25.19
CA VAL A 36 -15.26 3.61 25.46
C VAL A 36 -16.71 3.13 25.44
N ASP A 37 -17.64 3.86 26.06
CA ASP A 37 -19.07 3.51 26.07
C ASP A 37 -19.68 3.58 24.67
N TYR A 38 -19.33 4.60 23.89
CA TYR A 38 -19.71 4.73 22.50
C TYR A 38 -19.22 3.54 21.65
N ALA A 39 -17.96 3.15 21.82
CA ALA A 39 -17.39 2.03 21.09
C ALA A 39 -17.95 0.68 21.54
N LYS A 40 -18.23 0.47 22.83
CA LYS A 40 -18.93 -0.72 23.34
C LYS A 40 -20.31 -0.87 22.73
N ALA A 41 -21.07 0.23 22.65
CA ALA A 41 -22.39 0.20 22.04
C ALA A 41 -22.33 -0.16 20.55
N TYR A 42 -21.30 0.31 19.84
CA TYR A 42 -21.05 -0.05 18.45
C TYR A 42 -20.59 -1.51 18.28
N GLN A 43 -19.67 -1.98 19.12
CA GLN A 43 -19.21 -3.37 19.14
C GLN A 43 -20.36 -4.33 19.41
N HIS A 44 -21.24 -3.98 20.35
CA HIS A 44 -22.44 -4.76 20.62
C HIS A 44 -23.38 -4.82 19.42
N LEU A 45 -23.61 -3.68 18.76
CA LEU A 45 -24.47 -3.60 17.56
C LEU A 45 -23.92 -4.45 16.41
N THR A 46 -22.63 -4.32 16.10
CA THR A 46 -21.97 -5.11 15.05
C THR A 46 -21.99 -6.60 15.38
N LYS A 47 -21.79 -6.98 16.66
CA LYS A 47 -21.87 -8.36 17.12
C LYS A 47 -23.28 -8.94 16.93
N VAL A 48 -24.32 -8.23 17.34
CA VAL A 48 -25.72 -8.69 17.22
C VAL A 48 -26.08 -8.94 15.75
N ILE A 49 -25.65 -8.06 14.85
CA ILE A 49 -25.90 -8.23 13.41
C ILE A 49 -25.09 -9.40 12.84
N ALA A 50 -23.82 -9.54 13.23
CA ALA A 50 -22.99 -10.67 12.83
C ALA A 50 -23.61 -12.01 13.28
N ASP A 51 -23.99 -12.12 14.56
CA ASP A 51 -24.65 -13.30 15.13
C ASP A 51 -25.99 -13.60 14.44
N ALA A 52 -26.76 -12.56 14.08
CA ALA A 52 -28.02 -12.71 13.35
C ALA A 52 -27.79 -13.23 11.92
N ILE A 53 -26.80 -12.71 11.19
CA ILE A 53 -26.48 -13.17 9.82
C ILE A 53 -26.11 -14.65 9.83
N THR A 54 -25.34 -15.11 10.81
CA THR A 54 -24.94 -16.52 10.93
C THR A 54 -26.13 -17.43 11.20
N ASN A 55 -27.07 -17.03 12.07
CA ASN A 55 -28.13 -17.90 12.58
C ASN A 55 -29.47 -17.79 11.85
N SER A 56 -29.73 -16.70 11.12
CA SER A 56 -31.02 -16.47 10.44
C SER A 56 -31.19 -17.32 9.17
N PRO A 57 -32.45 -17.64 8.78
CA PRO A 57 -32.76 -18.24 7.50
C PRO A 57 -32.52 -17.25 6.35
N ASP A 58 -32.24 -17.76 5.15
CA ASP A 58 -31.74 -16.95 4.01
C ASP A 58 -32.65 -15.78 3.61
N ALA A 59 -33.97 -15.90 3.84
CA ALA A 59 -34.92 -14.82 3.56
C ALA A 59 -34.73 -13.58 4.45
N GLU A 60 -34.31 -13.76 5.72
CA GLU A 60 -34.08 -12.66 6.66
C GLU A 60 -32.67 -12.05 6.50
N VAL A 61 -31.72 -12.82 5.97
CA VAL A 61 -30.33 -12.41 5.77
C VAL A 61 -30.24 -11.19 4.85
N ASN A 62 -31.06 -11.12 3.80
CA ASN A 62 -31.06 -9.98 2.86
C ASN A 62 -31.31 -8.63 3.56
N ASN A 63 -32.22 -8.60 4.53
CA ASN A 63 -32.50 -7.38 5.29
C ASN A 63 -31.33 -7.04 6.24
N LEU A 64 -30.71 -8.04 6.84
CA LEU A 64 -29.53 -7.86 7.70
C LEU A 64 -28.33 -7.34 6.89
N LEU A 65 -28.10 -7.86 5.68
CA LEU A 65 -27.06 -7.38 4.77
C LEU A 65 -27.30 -5.91 4.36
N THR A 66 -28.56 -5.53 4.14
CA THR A 66 -28.90 -4.13 3.89
C THR A 66 -28.59 -3.24 5.11
N ASN A 67 -28.83 -3.72 6.33
CA ASN A 67 -28.46 -3.00 7.55
C ASN A 67 -26.94 -2.87 7.71
N THR A 68 -26.17 -3.88 7.27
CA THR A 68 -24.71 -3.83 7.26
C THR A 68 -24.18 -2.69 6.39
N HIS A 69 -24.80 -2.41 5.24
CA HIS A 69 -24.44 -1.25 4.43
C HIS A 69 -24.59 0.07 5.20
N LEU A 70 -25.68 0.22 5.96
CA LEU A 70 -25.91 1.41 6.79
C LEU A 70 -24.83 1.57 7.87
N LEU A 71 -24.32 0.46 8.42
CA LEU A 71 -23.21 0.50 9.37
C LEU A 71 -21.89 0.91 8.71
N HIS A 72 -21.60 0.42 7.51
CA HIS A 72 -20.40 0.86 6.78
C HIS A 72 -20.51 2.30 6.28
N SER A 73 -21.72 2.82 6.11
CA SER A 73 -21.92 4.25 5.77
C SER A 73 -21.71 5.20 6.95
N LEU A 74 -21.65 4.68 8.19
CA LEU A 74 -21.49 5.50 9.38
C LEU A 74 -20.16 6.26 9.34
N ASP A 75 -20.20 7.59 9.50
CA ASP A 75 -19.00 8.45 9.52
C ASP A 75 -18.09 8.28 8.28
N THR A 76 -18.70 7.95 7.14
CA THR A 76 -17.99 7.85 5.86
C THR A 76 -18.48 8.89 4.86
N ILE A 77 -17.58 9.30 3.97
CA ILE A 77 -17.88 10.18 2.85
C ILE A 77 -17.50 9.44 1.58
N HIS A 78 -18.48 9.10 0.75
CA HIS A 78 -18.25 8.52 -0.57
C HIS A 78 -18.01 9.65 -1.57
N ILE A 79 -16.82 9.66 -2.17
CA ILE A 79 -16.38 10.65 -3.14
C ILE A 79 -16.24 9.98 -4.51
N LYS A 80 -16.81 10.62 -5.54
CA LYS A 80 -16.57 10.27 -6.95
C LYS A 80 -15.89 11.45 -7.63
N LEU A 81 -14.68 11.25 -8.15
CA LEU A 81 -13.89 12.26 -8.86
C LEU A 81 -13.50 11.74 -10.24
N GLY A 82 -13.13 12.63 -11.16
CA GLY A 82 -12.70 12.24 -12.51
C GLY A 82 -13.67 12.67 -13.61
N SER A 83 -13.49 12.09 -14.80
CA SER A 83 -14.37 12.37 -15.93
C SER A 83 -15.66 11.55 -15.83
N ILE A 84 -16.68 11.91 -16.60
CA ILE A 84 -17.92 11.12 -16.67
C ILE A 84 -17.64 9.72 -17.25
N GLU A 85 -16.61 9.59 -18.09
CA GLU A 85 -16.24 8.35 -18.76
C GLU A 85 -15.36 7.44 -17.89
N GLU A 86 -14.55 8.01 -17.00
CA GLU A 86 -13.68 7.31 -16.06
C GLU A 86 -13.84 7.90 -14.65
N PRO A 87 -14.96 7.60 -13.95
CA PRO A 87 -15.13 8.02 -12.57
C PRO A 87 -14.27 7.16 -11.65
N GLU A 88 -13.44 7.81 -10.86
CA GLU A 88 -12.68 7.22 -9.77
C GLU A 88 -13.48 7.35 -8.47
N GLU A 89 -13.61 6.24 -7.75
CA GLU A 89 -14.43 6.15 -6.54
C GLU A 89 -13.58 5.84 -5.32
N MET A 90 -13.93 6.47 -4.20
CA MET A 90 -13.23 6.29 -2.95
C MET A 90 -14.08 6.70 -1.76
N ILE A 91 -13.66 6.25 -0.59
CA ILE A 91 -14.35 6.52 0.67
C ILE A 91 -13.36 7.14 1.65
N LEU A 92 -13.78 8.23 2.27
CA LEU A 92 -13.08 8.79 3.42
C LEU A 92 -13.76 8.30 4.69
N LEU A 93 -12.98 7.79 5.63
CA LEU A 93 -13.44 7.42 6.97
C LEU A 93 -13.07 8.54 7.95
N ALA A 94 -14.09 9.14 8.56
CA ALA A 94 -13.92 10.28 9.46
C ALA A 94 -13.34 9.87 10.83
N PRO A 95 -12.66 10.78 11.54
CA PRO A 95 -12.15 10.52 12.88
C PRO A 95 -13.26 10.27 13.91
N THR A 96 -14.51 10.65 13.61
CA THR A 96 -15.69 10.41 14.46
C THR A 96 -16.14 8.95 14.49
N HIS A 97 -15.66 8.11 13.56
CA HIS A 97 -16.00 6.70 13.51
C HIS A 97 -15.54 5.97 14.79
N PRO A 98 -16.34 5.08 15.40
CA PRO A 98 -16.00 4.41 16.67
C PRO A 98 -14.61 3.76 16.69
N LEU A 99 -14.25 3.05 15.62
CA LEU A 99 -12.95 2.39 15.53
C LEU A 99 -11.79 3.39 15.42
N LYS A 100 -12.00 4.53 14.73
CA LYS A 100 -11.00 5.59 14.60
C LYS A 100 -10.83 6.36 15.91
N MET A 101 -11.94 6.68 16.59
CA MET A 101 -11.92 7.28 17.93
C MET A 101 -11.17 6.41 18.94
N LEU A 102 -11.39 5.10 18.93
CA LEU A 102 -10.64 4.17 19.79
C LEU A 102 -9.14 4.19 19.47
N TRP A 103 -8.78 4.16 18.19
CA TRP A 103 -7.39 4.21 17.78
C TRP A 103 -6.71 5.52 18.20
N LEU A 104 -7.35 6.67 17.97
CA LEU A 104 -6.83 7.99 18.34
C LEU A 104 -6.68 8.13 19.86
N LEU A 105 -7.67 7.64 20.62
CA LEU A 105 -7.59 7.60 22.08
C LEU A 105 -6.42 6.72 22.55
N GLN A 106 -6.29 5.51 22.01
CA GLN A 106 -5.20 4.59 22.34
C GLN A 106 -3.84 5.19 22.02
N TYR A 107 -3.73 5.89 20.88
CA TYR A 107 -2.53 6.57 20.45
C TYR A 107 -2.14 7.69 21.42
N GLN A 108 -3.10 8.55 21.80
CA GLN A 108 -2.86 9.59 22.82
C GLN A 108 -2.44 8.98 24.16
N LEU A 109 -3.12 7.93 24.64
CA LEU A 109 -2.77 7.27 25.90
C LEU A 109 -1.34 6.73 25.88
N MET A 110 -0.92 6.10 24.78
CA MET A 110 0.46 5.61 24.62
C MET A 110 1.47 6.74 24.71
N LEU A 111 1.22 7.85 24.01
CA LEU A 111 2.16 8.97 24.00
C LEU A 111 2.32 9.63 25.36
N PHE A 112 1.22 9.79 26.07
CA PHE A 112 1.27 10.37 27.41
C PHE A 112 1.85 9.41 28.44
N ASP A 113 1.65 8.11 28.31
CA ASP A 113 2.33 7.10 29.13
C ASP A 113 3.85 7.16 28.92
N TRP A 114 4.31 7.14 27.67
CA TRP A 114 5.73 7.29 27.33
C TRP A 114 6.32 8.60 27.84
N SER A 115 5.62 9.72 27.64
CA SER A 115 6.03 11.05 28.14
C SER A 115 6.16 11.08 29.67
N THR A 116 5.24 10.43 30.38
CA THR A 116 5.28 10.32 31.84
C THR A 116 6.49 9.52 32.31
N GLN A 117 6.81 8.41 31.64
CA GLN A 117 8.00 7.60 31.95
C GLN A 117 9.32 8.34 31.73
N MET A 118 9.33 9.33 30.83
CA MET A 118 10.50 10.16 30.53
C MET A 118 10.69 11.33 31.49
N THR A 119 9.71 11.60 32.34
CA THR A 119 9.77 12.71 33.29
C THR A 119 10.91 12.50 34.28
N GLY A 120 11.89 13.40 34.28
CA GLY A 120 13.08 13.32 35.14
C GLY A 120 14.30 12.64 34.51
N MET A 121 14.22 12.17 33.26
CA MET A 121 15.37 11.67 32.50
C MET A 121 16.19 12.83 31.91
N SER A 122 17.50 12.63 31.72
CA SER A 122 18.36 13.56 30.97
C SER A 122 18.09 13.49 29.46
N GLU A 123 18.33 14.57 28.73
CA GLU A 123 18.12 14.64 27.27
C GLU A 123 18.85 13.52 26.50
N GLU A 124 20.09 13.18 26.88
CA GLU A 124 20.86 12.09 26.27
C GLU A 124 20.23 10.71 26.48
N ALA A 125 19.56 10.50 27.62
CA ALA A 125 18.87 9.25 27.92
C ALA A 125 17.57 9.15 27.09
N ILE A 126 16.85 10.26 26.96
CA ILE A 126 15.62 10.35 26.14
C ILE A 126 15.94 10.03 24.67
N ARG A 127 16.98 10.63 24.09
CA ARG A 127 17.39 10.38 22.70
C ARG A 127 17.81 8.93 22.43
N LYS A 128 18.28 8.20 23.45
CA LYS A 128 18.62 6.77 23.32
C LYS A 128 17.42 5.85 23.51
N SER A 129 16.37 6.33 24.19
CA SER A 129 15.19 5.54 24.51
C SER A 129 14.07 5.65 23.47
N ILE A 130 14.07 6.70 22.64
CA ILE A 130 13.04 6.95 21.63
C ILE A 130 13.63 6.85 20.24
N ASP A 131 12.98 6.06 19.39
CA ASP A 131 13.12 6.15 17.95
C ASP A 131 12.08 7.15 17.40
N ILE A 132 12.51 8.38 17.14
CA ILE A 132 11.64 9.46 16.65
C ILE A 132 11.12 9.13 15.24
N GLU A 133 11.99 8.56 14.40
CA GLU A 133 11.62 8.15 13.04
C GLU A 133 10.61 7.02 13.05
N GLY A 134 10.76 6.05 13.97
CA GLY A 134 9.79 4.98 14.18
C GLY A 134 8.43 5.49 14.68
N PHE A 135 8.43 6.51 15.54
CA PHE A 135 7.21 7.12 16.06
C PHE A 135 6.38 7.81 14.98
N GLU A 136 7.01 8.60 14.10
CA GLU A 136 6.33 9.32 13.00
C GLU A 136 5.70 8.36 11.98
N LYS A 137 6.12 7.09 11.96
CA LYS A 137 5.59 6.03 11.09
C LYS A 137 4.34 5.32 11.64
N ILE A 138 3.87 5.66 12.85
CA ILE A 138 2.67 5.04 13.44
C ILE A 138 1.43 5.73 12.88
N LEU A 139 0.75 5.07 11.95
CA LEU A 139 -0.43 5.58 11.27
C LEU A 139 -1.63 4.64 11.43
N PRO A 140 -2.87 5.15 11.39
CA PRO A 140 -4.09 4.35 11.52
C PRO A 140 -4.44 3.61 10.22
N LEU A 141 -3.44 3.00 9.61
CA LEU A 141 -3.57 2.20 8.40
C LEU A 141 -4.02 0.80 8.79
N ASN A 142 -4.75 0.16 7.88
CA ASN A 142 -5.26 -1.20 8.05
C ASN A 142 -6.24 -1.41 9.22
N LEU A 143 -6.79 -0.32 9.78
CA LEU A 143 -7.76 -0.34 10.89
C LEU A 143 -9.00 0.52 10.56
N PRO A 144 -10.01 -0.03 9.85
CA PRO A 144 -10.03 -1.35 9.22
C PRO A 144 -9.19 -1.37 7.92
N ASN A 145 -8.83 -2.56 7.44
CA ASN A 145 -8.02 -2.70 6.22
C ASN A 145 -8.84 -2.63 4.93
N ALA A 146 -10.11 -2.98 4.99
CA ALA A 146 -11.03 -2.74 3.90
C ALA A 146 -12.45 -2.59 4.43
N LEU A 147 -13.32 -2.02 3.60
CA LEU A 147 -14.75 -1.96 3.84
C LEU A 147 -15.50 -2.23 2.53
N SER A 148 -16.73 -2.72 2.64
CA SER A 148 -17.58 -2.96 1.49
C SER A 148 -18.75 -1.97 1.48
N PHE A 149 -18.75 -1.07 0.50
CA PHE A 149 -19.80 -0.05 0.32
C PHE A 149 -20.76 -0.39 -0.82
N GLU A 150 -20.29 -1.15 -1.81
CA GLU A 150 -21.10 -1.69 -2.91
C GLU A 150 -20.91 -3.21 -2.96
N GLN A 151 -21.94 -3.95 -3.38
CA GLN A 151 -21.82 -5.40 -3.58
C GLN A 151 -20.65 -5.71 -4.53
N ASN A 152 -19.93 -6.81 -4.28
CA ASN A 152 -18.77 -7.23 -5.06
C ASN A 152 -17.64 -6.19 -5.20
N SER A 153 -17.62 -5.14 -4.37
CA SER A 153 -16.55 -4.12 -4.40
C SER A 153 -16.01 -3.87 -2.99
N PHE A 154 -14.71 -4.07 -2.81
CA PHE A 154 -13.99 -3.61 -1.63
C PHE A 154 -13.39 -2.24 -1.88
N TYR A 155 -13.34 -1.44 -0.83
CA TYR A 155 -12.52 -0.24 -0.75
C TYR A 155 -11.42 -0.53 0.27
N VAL A 156 -10.16 -0.38 -0.13
CA VAL A 156 -8.99 -0.82 0.66
C VAL A 156 -8.33 0.39 1.31
N ASN A 157 -7.97 0.29 2.59
CA ASN A 157 -7.26 1.36 3.30
C ASN A 157 -5.83 1.45 2.76
N THR A 158 -5.53 2.49 2.00
CA THR A 158 -4.22 2.63 1.34
C THR A 158 -3.43 3.79 1.92
N ASP A 159 -4.14 4.84 2.36
CA ASP A 159 -3.51 6.07 2.80
C ASP A 159 -4.37 6.82 3.82
N VAL A 160 -3.81 7.89 4.38
CA VAL A 160 -4.45 8.76 5.36
C VAL A 160 -4.26 10.22 4.99
N LEU A 161 -5.29 11.04 5.19
CA LEU A 161 -5.12 12.49 5.23
C LEU A 161 -4.77 12.85 6.67
N ASP A 162 -3.49 13.14 6.89
CA ASP A 162 -2.93 13.36 8.23
C ASP A 162 -3.17 12.12 9.14
N LEU A 163 -3.26 12.32 10.45
CA LEU A 163 -3.54 11.26 11.43
C LEU A 163 -5.02 10.85 11.51
N PHE A 164 -5.94 11.65 10.97
CA PHE A 164 -7.35 11.60 11.38
C PHE A 164 -8.27 10.89 10.38
N TRP A 165 -8.07 11.16 9.09
CA TRP A 165 -8.95 10.67 8.03
C TRP A 165 -8.26 9.54 7.27
N SER A 166 -8.95 8.42 7.07
CA SER A 166 -8.43 7.34 6.21
C SER A 166 -9.02 7.40 4.82
N ILE A 167 -8.20 7.09 3.81
CA ILE A 167 -8.55 7.05 2.40
C ILE A 167 -8.68 5.59 1.97
N PHE A 168 -9.87 5.24 1.49
CA PHE A 168 -10.20 3.93 0.96
C PHE A 168 -10.56 4.05 -0.53
N PRO A 169 -9.61 4.01 -1.47
CA PRO A 169 -9.92 3.85 -2.89
C PRO A 169 -10.59 2.51 -3.18
N LYS A 170 -11.35 2.46 -4.27
CA LYS A 170 -11.93 1.20 -4.78
C LYS A 170 -10.81 0.23 -5.15
N SER A 171 -10.98 -1.05 -4.83
CA SER A 171 -9.93 -2.06 -5.07
C SER A 171 -9.56 -2.28 -6.53
N THR A 172 -10.43 -1.88 -7.46
CA THR A 172 -10.19 -1.93 -8.91
C THR A 172 -9.47 -0.71 -9.46
N THR A 173 -9.18 0.29 -8.62
CA THR A 173 -8.41 1.47 -9.03
C THR A 173 -7.01 1.07 -9.47
N ILE A 174 -6.64 1.46 -10.68
CA ILE A 174 -5.32 1.17 -11.26
C ILE A 174 -4.26 2.14 -10.72
N ASP A 175 -4.61 3.43 -10.62
CA ASP A 175 -3.68 4.49 -10.17
C ASP A 175 -4.17 5.15 -8.87
N ILE A 176 -3.86 4.49 -7.75
CA ILE A 176 -4.20 4.97 -6.40
C ILE A 176 -3.55 6.34 -6.13
N ARG A 177 -2.34 6.59 -6.66
CA ARG A 177 -1.62 7.87 -6.45
C ARG A 177 -2.35 9.04 -7.10
N LYS A 178 -2.82 8.85 -8.33
CA LYS A 178 -3.63 9.85 -9.02
C LYS A 178 -4.86 10.21 -8.20
N ILE A 179 -5.55 9.22 -7.63
CA ILE A 179 -6.72 9.45 -6.78
C ILE A 179 -6.35 10.25 -5.52
N VAL A 180 -5.33 9.82 -4.78
CA VAL A 180 -4.91 10.51 -3.54
C VAL A 180 -4.51 11.96 -3.83
N ALA A 181 -3.69 12.19 -4.86
CA ALA A 181 -3.29 13.54 -5.27
C ALA A 181 -4.49 14.40 -5.72
N MET A 182 -5.48 13.80 -6.40
CA MET A 182 -6.72 14.50 -6.77
C MET A 182 -7.50 14.94 -5.54
N ILE A 183 -7.61 14.11 -4.49
CA ILE A 183 -8.26 14.49 -3.23
C ILE A 183 -7.46 15.57 -2.52
N SER A 184 -6.14 15.37 -2.32
CA SER A 184 -5.28 16.34 -1.63
C SER A 184 -5.46 17.72 -2.24
N LYS A 185 -5.41 17.79 -3.58
CA LYS A 185 -5.67 19.01 -4.33
C LYS A 185 -7.09 19.55 -4.15
N ALA A 186 -8.11 18.69 -4.21
CA ALA A 186 -9.51 19.10 -4.06
C ALA A 186 -9.82 19.66 -2.67
N LEU A 187 -9.20 19.11 -1.63
CA LEU A 187 -9.34 19.55 -0.23
C LEU A 187 -8.38 20.70 0.13
N GLY A 188 -7.51 21.11 -0.78
CA GLY A 188 -6.51 22.17 -0.52
C GLY A 188 -5.39 21.74 0.43
N TYR A 189 -5.20 20.43 0.60
CA TYR A 189 -4.09 19.87 1.35
C TYR A 189 -2.82 19.98 0.51
N LYS A 190 -1.74 20.54 1.08
CA LYS A 190 -0.44 20.56 0.39
C LYS A 190 0.12 19.15 0.46
N ASP A 191 0.33 18.54 -0.70
CA ASP A 191 1.07 17.28 -0.82
C ASP A 191 2.48 17.47 -0.23
N ASP A 192 2.65 17.09 1.03
CA ASP A 192 3.95 16.65 1.57
C ASP A 192 4.08 15.11 1.51
N LEU A 193 3.07 14.42 0.93
CA LEU A 193 3.09 12.97 0.68
C LEU A 193 3.94 12.62 -0.56
N GLY A 194 5.15 13.18 -0.61
CA GLY A 194 6.19 12.79 -1.55
C GLY A 194 6.96 11.58 -1.00
N ASN A 195 6.50 10.37 -1.35
CA ASN A 195 7.30 9.12 -1.52
C ASN A 195 6.49 7.85 -1.21
N ILE A 196 5.29 7.68 -1.75
CA ILE A 196 4.58 6.38 -1.72
C ILE A 196 5.00 5.51 -2.92
N SER A 197 6.29 5.58 -3.29
CA SER A 197 6.93 4.46 -3.96
C SER A 197 7.60 3.67 -2.84
N SER A 198 7.26 2.38 -2.71
CA SER A 198 8.00 1.47 -1.83
C SER A 198 9.50 1.45 -2.15
N VAL A 199 9.88 1.93 -3.34
CA VAL A 199 11.27 1.98 -3.79
C VAL A 199 11.65 3.39 -4.27
N LYS A 200 12.69 3.95 -3.66
CA LYS A 200 13.29 5.24 -4.04
C LYS A 200 14.30 5.03 -5.19
N PRO A 201 14.48 6.01 -6.10
CA PRO A 201 15.49 5.90 -7.19
C PRO A 201 16.89 5.55 -6.69
N ALA A 202 17.29 6.08 -5.53
CA ALA A 202 18.57 5.80 -4.90
C ALA A 202 18.75 4.32 -4.50
N GLN A 203 17.67 3.63 -4.11
CA GLN A 203 17.72 2.21 -3.77
C GLN A 203 17.96 1.35 -5.01
N ILE A 204 17.30 1.65 -6.13
CA ILE A 204 17.54 0.98 -7.42
C ILE A 204 18.96 1.27 -7.91
N ALA A 205 19.42 2.53 -7.76
CA ALA A 205 20.76 2.92 -8.14
C ALA A 205 21.83 2.17 -7.34
N ASP A 206 21.65 1.97 -6.03
CA ASP A 206 22.54 1.13 -5.21
C ASP A 206 22.60 -0.32 -5.72
N ARG A 207 21.46 -0.91 -6.09
CA ARG A 207 21.41 -2.27 -6.63
C ARG A 207 22.08 -2.39 -8.00
N LEU A 208 21.88 -1.42 -8.88
CA LEU A 208 22.59 -1.35 -10.16
C LEU A 208 24.09 -1.10 -9.97
N TRP A 209 24.49 -0.27 -8.99
CA TRP A 209 25.89 -0.07 -8.63
C TRP A 209 26.55 -1.37 -8.20
N ARG A 210 25.90 -2.18 -7.35
CA ARG A 210 26.40 -3.52 -6.96
C ARG A 210 26.61 -4.41 -8.17
N TYR A 211 25.62 -4.48 -9.07
CA TYR A 211 25.74 -5.24 -10.31
C TYR A 211 26.96 -4.78 -11.14
N LEU A 212 27.08 -3.48 -11.39
CA LEU A 212 28.17 -2.92 -12.20
C LEU A 212 29.56 -3.14 -11.56
N LYS A 213 29.66 -3.10 -10.22
CA LYS A 213 30.91 -3.41 -9.51
C LYS A 213 31.33 -4.87 -9.67
N HIS A 214 30.38 -5.80 -9.75
CA HIS A 214 30.68 -7.20 -10.06
C HIS A 214 31.01 -7.44 -11.54
N HIS A 215 30.61 -6.53 -12.43
CA HIS A 215 30.79 -6.64 -13.88
C HIS A 215 31.52 -5.42 -14.49
N PRO A 216 32.78 -5.18 -14.11
CA PRO A 216 33.52 -3.96 -14.50
C PRO A 216 33.82 -3.85 -16.00
N TYR A 217 33.59 -4.91 -16.77
CA TYR A 217 33.77 -4.94 -18.22
C TYR A 217 32.59 -4.32 -18.99
N ILE A 218 31.47 -4.05 -18.31
CA ILE A 218 30.27 -3.49 -18.94
C ILE A 218 30.49 -2.01 -19.26
N LYS A 219 30.39 -1.67 -20.55
CA LYS A 219 30.45 -0.28 -21.05
C LYS A 219 29.08 0.26 -21.46
N THR A 220 28.12 -0.63 -21.70
CA THR A 220 26.73 -0.30 -22.00
C THR A 220 25.86 -1.14 -21.09
N LEU A 221 25.14 -0.50 -20.17
CA LEU A 221 24.17 -1.13 -19.31
C LEU A 221 22.86 -1.30 -20.10
N LYS A 222 22.55 -2.55 -20.44
CA LYS A 222 21.29 -2.92 -21.10
C LYS A 222 20.22 -3.22 -20.05
N LEU A 223 19.13 -2.48 -20.07
CA LEU A 223 18.02 -2.63 -19.14
C LEU A 223 16.73 -2.99 -19.88
N ASN A 224 16.03 -4.02 -19.41
CA ASN A 224 14.61 -4.18 -19.75
C ASN A 224 13.80 -3.72 -18.55
N VAL A 225 12.70 -3.01 -18.80
CA VAL A 225 11.77 -2.59 -17.75
C VAL A 225 10.36 -2.97 -18.16
N LEU A 226 9.74 -3.86 -17.39
CA LEU A 226 8.34 -4.25 -17.53
C LEU A 226 7.48 -3.35 -16.65
N ASN A 227 6.40 -2.83 -17.24
CA ASN A 227 5.48 -1.88 -16.65
C ASN A 227 6.17 -0.61 -16.08
N PRO A 228 6.85 0.19 -16.92
CA PRO A 228 7.67 1.32 -16.47
C PRO A 228 6.89 2.55 -15.99
N GLY A 229 5.56 2.58 -16.14
CA GLY A 229 4.79 3.81 -15.98
C GLY A 229 5.29 4.93 -16.91
N ASP A 230 5.47 6.13 -16.38
CA ASP A 230 6.04 7.30 -17.06
C ASP A 230 7.57 7.21 -17.26
N GLY A 231 8.24 6.24 -16.64
CA GLY A 231 9.69 6.05 -16.68
C GLY A 231 10.50 6.98 -15.77
N LEU A 232 9.86 7.90 -15.03
CA LEU A 232 10.56 8.91 -14.22
C LEU A 232 11.44 8.29 -13.12
N LEU A 233 10.98 7.19 -12.53
CA LEU A 233 11.73 6.41 -11.54
C LEU A 233 13.11 5.98 -12.08
N PHE A 234 13.15 5.49 -13.33
CA PHE A 234 14.39 5.04 -13.97
C PHE A 234 15.25 6.19 -14.45
N LEU A 235 14.64 7.26 -14.96
CA LEU A 235 15.40 8.47 -15.32
C LEU A 235 16.14 9.02 -14.08
N ASN A 236 15.46 9.11 -12.94
CA ASN A 236 16.08 9.52 -11.68
C ASN A 236 17.13 8.50 -11.18
N THR A 237 16.89 7.20 -11.37
CA THR A 237 17.89 6.16 -11.02
C THR A 237 19.18 6.33 -11.82
N ILE A 238 19.07 6.63 -13.12
CA ILE A 238 20.22 6.88 -14.00
C ILE A 238 20.93 8.16 -13.58
N ARG A 239 20.18 9.22 -13.24
CA ARG A 239 20.77 10.46 -12.71
C ARG A 239 21.60 10.19 -11.45
N GLU A 240 21.12 9.36 -10.53
CA GLU A 240 21.89 8.96 -9.34
C GLU A 240 23.16 8.19 -9.69
N LEU A 241 23.12 7.28 -10.68
CA LEU A 241 24.31 6.57 -11.14
C LEU A 241 25.33 7.49 -11.82
N GLN A 242 24.89 8.46 -12.61
CA GLN A 242 25.76 9.40 -13.33
C GLN A 242 26.50 10.37 -12.40
N LYS A 243 25.96 10.66 -11.22
CA LYS A 243 26.67 11.42 -10.17
C LYS A 243 27.94 10.71 -9.68
N MET A 244 28.06 9.40 -9.90
CA MET A 244 29.22 8.61 -9.47
C MET A 244 30.34 8.66 -10.51
N ASP A 245 31.55 9.05 -10.11
CA ASP A 245 32.69 9.22 -11.03
C ASP A 245 33.04 7.94 -11.81
N ASP A 246 32.85 6.77 -11.20
CA ASP A 246 33.11 5.47 -11.82
C ASP A 246 32.22 5.18 -13.05
N PHE A 247 31.06 5.83 -13.15
CA PHE A 247 30.02 5.53 -14.15
C PHE A 247 29.71 6.69 -15.10
N LYS A 248 30.45 7.80 -15.04
CA LYS A 248 30.28 8.94 -15.97
C LYS A 248 30.36 8.57 -17.45
N ASN A 249 31.17 7.56 -17.77
CA ASN A 249 31.36 7.07 -19.14
C ASN A 249 30.44 5.89 -19.52
N LEU A 250 29.55 5.48 -18.62
CA LEU A 250 28.63 4.37 -18.86
C LEU A 250 27.55 4.80 -19.87
N ARG A 251 27.26 3.92 -20.82
CA ARG A 251 26.12 4.09 -21.73
C ARG A 251 24.92 3.28 -21.27
N TYR A 252 23.72 3.72 -21.65
CA TYR A 252 22.46 3.09 -21.27
C TYR A 252 21.68 2.69 -22.52
N ASP A 253 21.21 1.44 -22.57
CA ASP A 253 20.29 0.92 -23.59
C ASP A 253 19.07 0.34 -22.88
N ILE A 254 17.94 1.04 -22.95
CA ILE A 254 16.76 0.75 -22.13
C ILE A 254 15.60 0.33 -23.04
N THR A 255 15.00 -0.81 -22.77
CA THR A 255 13.79 -1.25 -23.46
C THR A 255 12.62 -1.34 -22.49
N PHE A 256 11.62 -0.50 -22.74
CA PHE A 256 10.37 -0.42 -22.01
C PHE A 256 9.34 -1.39 -22.60
N TYR A 257 8.74 -2.23 -21.76
CA TYR A 257 7.66 -3.14 -22.10
C TYR A 257 6.44 -2.81 -21.27
N GLY A 258 5.27 -2.64 -21.87
CA GLY A 258 4.06 -2.36 -21.10
C GLY A 258 2.78 -2.36 -21.92
N THR A 259 1.65 -2.27 -21.23
CA THR A 259 0.31 -2.23 -21.82
C THR A 259 -0.19 -0.80 -22.06
N LEU A 260 0.40 0.18 -21.37
CA LEU A 260 0.10 1.61 -21.51
C LEU A 260 0.23 2.09 -22.97
N GLY A 261 -0.46 3.19 -23.28
CA GLY A 261 -0.29 3.90 -24.55
C GLY A 261 1.17 4.31 -24.76
N TYR A 262 1.62 4.32 -26.01
CA TYR A 262 3.01 4.65 -26.36
C TYR A 262 3.45 6.03 -25.83
N GLU A 263 2.53 6.99 -25.85
CA GLU A 263 2.75 8.36 -25.38
C GLU A 263 2.92 8.46 -23.84
N LEU A 264 2.25 7.59 -23.09
CA LEU A 264 2.31 7.57 -21.62
C LEU A 264 3.50 6.76 -21.11
N MET A 265 3.79 5.64 -21.79
CA MET A 265 4.86 4.73 -21.38
C MET A 265 6.21 5.39 -21.59
N GLY A 266 6.99 5.61 -20.53
CA GLY A 266 8.31 6.25 -20.65
C GLY A 266 8.22 7.69 -21.19
N SER A 267 7.15 8.43 -20.88
CA SER A 267 6.97 9.83 -21.30
C SER A 267 8.08 10.73 -20.77
N ALA A 268 8.62 10.47 -19.57
CA ALA A 268 9.72 11.24 -18.99
C ALA A 268 11.00 11.19 -19.86
N PHE A 269 11.23 10.09 -20.58
CA PHE A 269 12.34 9.98 -21.53
C PHE A 269 12.07 10.72 -22.84
N ASP A 270 10.82 10.73 -23.32
CA ASP A 270 10.44 11.53 -24.47
C ASP A 270 10.57 13.03 -24.14
N GLU A 271 10.13 13.44 -22.96
CA GLU A 271 10.29 14.81 -22.45
C GLU A 271 11.77 15.19 -22.40
N LEU A 272 12.63 14.36 -21.79
CA LEU A 272 14.08 14.60 -21.78
C LEU A 272 14.67 14.82 -23.19
N MET A 273 14.25 14.02 -24.18
CA MET A 273 14.77 14.13 -25.56
C MET A 273 14.18 15.31 -26.34
N ASN A 274 12.92 15.65 -26.10
CA ASN A 274 12.19 16.68 -26.82
C ASN A 274 12.40 18.07 -26.22
N ASP A 275 12.74 18.13 -24.93
CA ASP A 275 12.95 19.39 -24.25
C ASP A 275 14.14 20.09 -24.93
N SER A 276 13.78 21.05 -25.77
CA SER A 276 14.61 22.09 -26.37
C SER A 276 14.08 23.47 -25.92
N THR A 277 13.15 23.45 -24.95
CA THR A 277 12.27 24.56 -24.58
C THR A 277 12.51 25.15 -23.18
N LEU A 278 13.14 24.40 -22.27
CA LEU A 278 13.71 25.00 -21.07
C LEU A 278 14.91 25.89 -21.43
N SER A 279 14.89 27.11 -20.92
CA SER A 279 16.00 28.06 -20.99
C SER A 279 17.28 27.42 -20.48
N GLU A 280 18.42 27.64 -21.16
CA GLU A 280 19.76 27.26 -20.69
C GLU A 280 19.91 27.70 -19.22
N GLY A 281 19.93 26.75 -18.27
CA GLY A 281 20.07 27.01 -16.83
C GLY A 281 19.03 26.41 -15.88
N SER A 282 17.90 25.87 -16.38
CA SER A 282 16.91 25.15 -15.53
C SER A 282 17.03 23.62 -15.57
N ARG A 283 17.98 23.07 -16.33
CA ARG A 283 18.21 21.62 -16.44
C ARG A 283 19.25 21.15 -15.43
N PRO A 284 19.08 19.97 -14.83
CA PRO A 284 20.16 19.32 -14.10
C PRO A 284 21.34 19.07 -15.04
N ASP A 285 22.56 19.42 -14.64
CA ASP A 285 23.79 19.20 -15.44
C ASP A 285 23.93 17.74 -15.96
N VAL A 286 23.40 16.79 -15.18
CA VAL A 286 23.40 15.36 -15.51
C VAL A 286 22.55 15.03 -16.75
N ASP A 287 21.48 15.79 -17.01
CA ASP A 287 20.63 15.58 -18.18
C ASP A 287 21.35 15.99 -19.46
N ASP A 288 22.08 17.10 -19.42
CA ASP A 288 22.89 17.55 -20.55
C ASP A 288 23.99 16.53 -20.86
N GLU A 289 24.67 16.00 -19.84
CA GLU A 289 25.67 14.94 -19.99
C GLU A 289 25.09 13.66 -20.62
N LEU A 290 23.82 13.31 -20.36
CA LEU A 290 23.16 12.14 -20.94
C LEU A 290 22.81 12.34 -22.43
N LEU A 291 22.54 13.58 -22.81
CA LEU A 291 22.20 13.99 -24.17
C LEU A 291 23.43 14.35 -25.01
N GLU A 292 24.61 14.46 -24.38
CA GLU A 292 25.85 14.76 -25.09
C GLU A 292 26.11 13.76 -26.21
N PRO A 293 26.32 14.25 -27.45
CA PRO A 293 26.64 13.39 -28.58
C PRO A 293 27.99 12.72 -28.31
N SER A 294 27.99 11.38 -28.27
CA SER A 294 29.24 10.64 -28.14
C SER A 294 30.12 10.84 -29.39
N HIS A 295 31.41 10.51 -29.29
CA HIS A 295 32.32 10.55 -30.43
C HIS A 295 31.84 9.75 -31.66
N ASN A 296 30.87 8.83 -31.50
CA ASN A 296 30.23 8.12 -32.59
C ASN A 296 28.70 8.29 -32.53
N PRO A 297 28.07 8.99 -33.50
CA PRO A 297 26.62 9.23 -33.53
C PRO A 297 25.76 7.95 -33.51
N LEU A 298 26.32 6.79 -33.86
CA LEU A 298 25.62 5.50 -33.79
C LEU A 298 25.54 4.91 -32.37
N PHE A 299 26.24 5.50 -31.41
CA PHE A 299 26.29 5.04 -30.02
C PHE A 299 26.07 6.21 -29.07
N PRO A 300 24.85 6.78 -28.99
CA PRO A 300 24.55 7.80 -28.01
C PRO A 300 24.76 7.27 -26.58
N LYS A 301 24.94 8.19 -25.62
CA LYS A 301 25.13 7.80 -24.22
C LYS A 301 23.85 7.20 -23.62
N LEU A 302 22.69 7.72 -24.01
CA LEU A 302 21.38 7.18 -23.68
C LEU A 302 20.64 6.75 -24.95
N PHE A 303 20.23 5.49 -24.99
CA PHE A 303 19.33 4.94 -26.00
C PHE A 303 18.15 4.29 -25.29
N PHE A 304 16.93 4.54 -25.76
CA PHE A 304 15.76 3.82 -25.27
C PHE A 304 14.81 3.42 -26.40
N SER A 305 14.03 2.37 -26.15
CA SER A 305 12.99 1.89 -27.06
C SER A 305 11.76 1.45 -26.26
N LYS A 306 10.58 1.56 -26.88
CA LYS A 306 9.29 1.23 -26.27
C LYS A 306 8.62 0.10 -27.05
N VAL A 307 8.16 -0.93 -26.35
CA VAL A 307 7.48 -2.09 -26.90
C VAL A 307 6.10 -2.17 -26.23
N LYS A 308 5.07 -1.80 -26.99
CA LYS A 308 3.69 -1.97 -26.52
C LYS A 308 3.29 -3.43 -26.63
N VAL A 309 2.83 -4.00 -25.52
CA VAL A 309 2.38 -5.38 -25.42
C VAL A 309 0.88 -5.38 -25.10
N ALA A 310 0.11 -6.22 -25.80
CA ALA A 310 -1.30 -6.41 -25.44
C ALA A 310 -1.40 -7.24 -24.16
N PRO A 311 -2.36 -6.96 -23.25
CA PRO A 311 -2.48 -7.65 -21.95
C PRO A 311 -2.47 -9.19 -22.04
N ASP A 312 -3.03 -9.78 -23.10
CA ASP A 312 -3.15 -11.23 -23.28
C ASP A 312 -2.05 -11.86 -24.16
N LYS A 313 -1.03 -11.08 -24.53
CA LYS A 313 -0.01 -11.50 -25.52
C LYS A 313 1.42 -11.42 -24.99
N TRP A 314 1.60 -11.44 -23.67
CA TRP A 314 2.95 -11.45 -23.11
C TRP A 314 3.73 -12.73 -23.43
N THR A 315 3.05 -13.83 -23.75
CA THR A 315 3.71 -15.08 -24.18
C THR A 315 4.37 -14.99 -25.56
N ASP A 316 3.98 -14.03 -26.38
CA ASP A 316 4.51 -13.86 -27.73
C ASP A 316 5.72 -12.91 -27.76
N VAL A 317 6.02 -12.25 -26.63
CA VAL A 317 7.07 -11.24 -26.53
C VAL A 317 8.43 -11.90 -26.48
N GLN A 318 9.29 -11.54 -27.42
CA GLN A 318 10.71 -11.85 -27.34
C GLN A 318 11.45 -10.73 -26.63
N PHE A 319 11.78 -10.95 -25.36
CA PHE A 319 12.60 -10.02 -24.60
C PHE A 319 14.01 -9.92 -25.19
N LYS A 320 14.54 -8.70 -25.27
CA LYS A 320 15.94 -8.48 -25.65
C LYS A 320 16.86 -9.00 -24.55
N GLU A 321 18.06 -9.41 -24.93
CA GLU A 321 19.10 -9.71 -23.96
C GLU A 321 19.47 -8.45 -23.17
N ALA A 322 19.41 -8.53 -21.85
CA ALA A 322 19.68 -7.43 -20.95
C ALA A 322 20.68 -7.82 -19.87
N ASN A 323 21.36 -6.82 -19.32
CA ASN A 323 22.17 -7.02 -18.12
C ASN A 323 21.27 -7.16 -16.90
N VAL A 324 20.29 -6.27 -16.79
CA VAL A 324 19.31 -6.30 -15.70
C VAL A 324 17.92 -6.12 -16.29
N THR A 325 16.98 -6.99 -15.91
CA THR A 325 15.56 -6.78 -16.16
C THR A 325 14.87 -6.36 -14.88
N VAL A 326 14.07 -5.30 -14.92
CA VAL A 326 13.26 -4.84 -13.79
C VAL A 326 11.79 -5.05 -14.10
N ILE A 327 11.06 -5.67 -13.18
CA ILE A 327 9.61 -5.89 -13.27
C ILE A 327 8.93 -5.13 -12.12
N ILE A 328 7.96 -4.28 -12.46
CA ILE A 328 7.29 -3.39 -11.50
C ILE A 328 5.79 -3.63 -11.50
N ASP A 329 5.22 -4.06 -10.36
CA ASP A 329 3.77 -4.24 -10.16
C ASP A 329 3.05 -4.80 -11.42
N GLN A 330 3.66 -5.80 -12.07
CA GLN A 330 3.23 -6.30 -13.38
C GLN A 330 2.05 -7.27 -13.25
N PHE A 331 1.89 -7.88 -12.07
CA PHE A 331 0.91 -8.91 -11.81
C PHE A 331 -0.36 -8.32 -11.21
N VAL A 332 -1.50 -8.72 -11.76
CA VAL A 332 -2.79 -8.17 -11.35
C VAL A 332 -3.23 -8.79 -10.03
N THR A 333 -3.66 -7.96 -9.08
CA THR A 333 -4.27 -8.41 -7.83
C THR A 333 -5.78 -8.31 -7.86
N LYS A 334 -6.46 -9.24 -7.19
CA LYS A 334 -7.91 -9.24 -6.98
C LYS A 334 -8.20 -9.11 -5.50
N THR A 335 -9.24 -8.35 -5.14
CA THR A 335 -9.76 -8.34 -3.76
C THR A 335 -10.92 -9.29 -3.64
N ILE A 336 -10.83 -10.23 -2.71
CA ILE A 336 -11.82 -11.26 -2.50
C ILE A 336 -12.06 -11.49 -1.01
N SER A 337 -13.22 -12.06 -0.70
CA SER A 337 -13.55 -12.53 0.64
C SER A 337 -13.01 -13.96 0.82
N ARG A 338 -12.20 -14.20 1.86
CA ARG A 338 -11.68 -15.54 2.18
C ARG A 338 -11.74 -15.82 3.67
N PRO A 339 -11.90 -17.09 4.09
CA PRO A 339 -11.71 -17.47 5.48
C PRO A 339 -10.35 -17.03 6.02
N VAL A 340 -10.27 -16.83 7.34
CA VAL A 340 -9.03 -16.43 8.04
C VAL A 340 -7.84 -17.31 7.66
N GLY A 341 -8.03 -18.64 7.62
CA GLY A 341 -6.95 -19.59 7.35
C GLY A 341 -6.04 -19.80 8.55
N ASN A 342 -4.81 -20.26 8.32
CA ASN A 342 -3.82 -20.53 9.38
C ASN A 342 -2.74 -19.44 9.42
N VAL A 343 -3.17 -18.20 9.64
CA VAL A 343 -2.31 -17.01 9.63
C VAL A 343 -2.24 -16.41 11.03
N PRO A 344 -1.06 -16.01 11.54
CA PRO A 344 -0.95 -15.39 12.86
C PRO A 344 -1.65 -14.04 12.92
N GLY A 345 -1.88 -13.59 14.16
CA GLY A 345 -2.45 -12.28 14.45
C GLY A 345 -1.64 -11.12 13.85
N CYS A 346 -2.35 -10.09 13.42
CA CYS A 346 -1.81 -8.96 12.67
C CYS A 346 -1.81 -7.64 13.44
N TYR A 347 -2.38 -7.59 14.64
CA TYR A 347 -2.39 -6.39 15.47
C TYR A 347 -1.16 -6.37 16.39
N PHE A 348 -0.45 -5.26 16.37
CA PHE A 348 0.75 -4.99 17.19
C PHE A 348 0.59 -3.66 17.92
N LEU A 349 1.52 -3.38 18.83
CA LEU A 349 1.58 -2.12 19.59
C LEU A 349 0.22 -1.72 20.17
N HIS A 350 -0.35 -2.58 21.02
CA HIS A 350 -1.63 -2.35 21.68
C HIS A 350 -2.82 -2.07 20.73
N GLY A 351 -2.76 -2.59 19.49
CA GLY A 351 -3.79 -2.41 18.46
C GLY A 351 -3.61 -1.14 17.62
N LEU A 352 -2.46 -0.46 17.73
CA LEU A 352 -2.15 0.73 16.94
C LEU A 352 -1.54 0.41 15.58
N LEU A 353 -0.91 -0.76 15.43
CA LEU A 353 -0.32 -1.21 14.19
C LEU A 353 -1.05 -2.44 13.68
N ALA A 354 -1.48 -2.39 12.41
CA ALA A 354 -2.07 -3.54 11.73
C ALA A 354 -1.30 -3.83 10.45
N GLU A 355 -0.74 -5.02 10.37
CA GLU A 355 0.07 -5.45 9.23
C GLU A 355 -0.60 -6.58 8.49
N TYR A 356 -0.56 -6.51 7.17
CA TYR A 356 -0.98 -7.64 6.35
C TYR A 356 0.04 -8.78 6.44
N ARG A 357 -0.48 -9.98 6.68
CA ARG A 357 0.27 -11.22 6.58
C ARG A 357 -0.03 -11.90 5.26
N SER A 358 1.01 -12.49 4.66
CA SER A 358 0.93 -13.22 3.39
C SER A 358 0.81 -14.71 3.67
N GLU A 359 -0.13 -15.36 2.98
CA GLU A 359 -0.27 -16.81 2.91
C GLU A 359 0.06 -17.24 1.47
N PHE A 360 1.14 -17.98 1.31
CA PHE A 360 1.63 -18.45 0.01
C PHE A 360 1.19 -19.90 -0.24
N ASN A 361 0.56 -20.15 -1.38
CA ASN A 361 0.09 -21.48 -1.77
C ASN A 361 0.46 -21.80 -3.21
N ILE A 362 0.99 -23.00 -3.43
CA ILE A 362 1.25 -23.57 -4.76
C ILE A 362 0.15 -24.57 -5.08
N MET A 363 -0.53 -24.36 -6.21
CA MET A 363 -1.48 -25.29 -6.81
C MET A 363 -0.89 -25.82 -8.13
N GLU A 364 -1.44 -26.89 -8.70
CA GLU A 364 -0.92 -27.49 -9.94
C GLU A 364 -0.86 -26.50 -11.12
N GLU A 365 -1.84 -25.60 -11.21
CA GLU A 365 -1.97 -24.65 -12.34
C GLU A 365 -1.71 -23.19 -11.97
N ALA A 366 -1.61 -22.85 -10.68
CA ALA A 366 -1.54 -21.48 -10.18
C ALA A 366 -0.65 -21.36 -8.94
N VAL A 367 0.02 -20.21 -8.80
CA VAL A 367 0.74 -19.85 -7.58
C VAL A 367 0.08 -18.60 -7.00
N THR A 368 -0.28 -18.65 -5.73
CA THR A 368 -1.12 -17.61 -5.11
C THR A 368 -0.49 -17.05 -3.85
N TRP A 369 -0.58 -15.73 -3.70
CA TRP A 369 -0.33 -15.00 -2.47
C TRP A 369 -1.65 -14.41 -1.99
N SER A 370 -2.03 -14.73 -0.77
CA SER A 370 -3.24 -14.22 -0.15
C SER A 370 -2.84 -13.36 1.05
N ARG A 371 -3.03 -12.04 0.93
CA ARG A 371 -2.65 -11.08 1.97
C ARG A 371 -3.88 -10.65 2.76
N LYS A 372 -3.83 -10.84 4.08
CA LYS A 372 -4.94 -10.58 5.00
C LYS A 372 -4.45 -9.81 6.22
N VAL A 373 -5.30 -8.96 6.78
CA VAL A 373 -5.10 -8.39 8.11
C VAL A 373 -6.03 -9.17 9.03
N VAL A 374 -5.44 -10.01 9.89
CA VAL A 374 -6.15 -10.85 10.86
C VAL A 374 -6.20 -10.12 12.20
N PRO A 375 -7.34 -9.54 12.61
CA PRO A 375 -7.45 -8.91 13.92
C PRO A 375 -7.03 -9.88 15.00
N SER A 376 -6.24 -9.42 15.97
CA SER A 376 -5.75 -10.25 17.06
C SER A 376 -5.74 -9.51 18.39
N PRO A 377 -5.90 -10.23 19.52
CA PRO A 377 -5.79 -9.63 20.83
C PRO A 377 -4.36 -9.10 21.04
N THR A 378 -4.27 -7.94 21.67
CA THR A 378 -3.00 -7.31 22.08
C THR A 378 -3.07 -6.96 23.55
N SER A 379 -1.90 -6.75 24.17
CA SER A 379 -1.85 -6.26 25.56
C SER A 379 -2.39 -4.84 25.62
N GLU A 380 -2.96 -4.46 26.77
CA GLU A 380 -3.34 -3.07 27.05
C GLU A 380 -2.10 -2.28 27.48
N ILE A 381 -2.11 -0.95 27.25
CA ILE A 381 -1.05 -0.04 27.72
C ILE A 381 -1.05 0.02 29.25
N THR A 382 -2.23 0.22 29.83
CA THR A 382 -2.44 0.29 31.28
C THR A 382 -3.30 -0.87 31.73
N ALA A 383 -2.85 -1.58 32.77
CA ALA A 383 -3.60 -2.69 33.34
C ALA A 383 -5.00 -2.23 33.81
N GLY A 384 -6.05 -2.89 33.30
CA GLY A 384 -7.45 -2.59 33.63
C GLY A 384 -8.20 -1.79 32.56
N ASN A 385 -7.52 -1.27 31.54
CA ASN A 385 -8.19 -0.77 30.34
C ASN A 385 -8.68 -1.95 29.48
N GLU A 386 -9.55 -1.64 28.52
CA GLU A 386 -10.12 -2.62 27.58
C GLU A 386 -10.12 -2.10 26.13
N ILE A 387 -9.31 -1.07 25.84
CA ILE A 387 -9.34 -0.33 24.58
C ILE A 387 -8.77 -1.20 23.46
N SER A 388 -7.61 -1.82 23.70
CA SER A 388 -7.00 -2.76 22.72
C SER A 388 -7.93 -3.94 22.43
N ASN A 389 -8.59 -4.46 23.46
CA ASN A 389 -9.58 -5.53 23.30
C ASN A 389 -10.83 -5.07 22.51
N LEU A 390 -11.30 -3.84 22.74
CA LEU A 390 -12.40 -3.26 21.96
C LEU A 390 -12.01 -3.02 20.49
N ILE A 391 -10.79 -2.55 20.21
CA ILE A 391 -10.27 -2.41 18.84
C ILE A 391 -10.26 -3.77 18.14
N TYR A 392 -9.78 -4.82 18.81
CA TYR A 392 -9.77 -6.18 18.29
C TYR A 392 -11.16 -6.67 17.92
N HIS A 393 -12.11 -6.69 18.87
CA HIS A 393 -13.45 -7.22 18.61
C HIS A 393 -14.26 -6.37 17.63
N THR A 394 -14.12 -5.05 17.69
CA THR A 394 -14.80 -4.14 16.75
C THR A 394 -14.27 -4.33 15.34
N GLY A 395 -12.94 -4.40 15.16
CA GLY A 395 -12.32 -4.65 13.87
C GLY A 395 -12.73 -6.00 13.28
N LEU A 396 -12.72 -7.07 14.09
CA LEU A 396 -13.14 -8.40 13.65
C LEU A 396 -14.57 -8.42 13.13
N ASN A 397 -15.52 -7.89 13.91
CA ASN A 397 -16.92 -7.84 13.50
C ASN A 397 -17.12 -6.96 12.25
N PHE A 398 -16.46 -5.81 12.18
CA PHE A 398 -16.56 -4.88 11.05
C PHE A 398 -16.08 -5.53 9.73
N LEU A 399 -14.95 -6.24 9.76
CA LEU A 399 -14.41 -6.91 8.59
C LEU A 399 -15.29 -8.10 8.15
N GLY A 400 -15.78 -8.90 9.09
CA GLY A 400 -16.71 -10.00 8.80
C GLY A 400 -18.01 -9.49 8.17
N LEU A 401 -18.57 -8.40 8.70
CA LEU A 401 -19.74 -7.73 8.12
C LEU A 401 -19.44 -7.19 6.70
N SER A 402 -18.25 -6.63 6.47
CA SER A 402 -17.77 -6.21 5.15
C SER A 402 -17.72 -7.36 4.16
N CYS A 403 -17.21 -8.52 4.56
CA CYS A 403 -17.20 -9.73 3.74
C CYS A 403 -18.61 -10.26 3.44
N SER A 404 -19.47 -10.33 4.45
CA SER A 404 -20.87 -10.74 4.28
C SER A 404 -21.63 -9.86 3.30
N TYR A 405 -21.43 -8.54 3.35
CA TYR A 405 -22.05 -7.62 2.40
C TYR A 405 -21.46 -7.74 0.99
N PHE A 406 -20.13 -7.90 0.90
CA PHE A 406 -19.43 -8.10 -0.38
C PHE A 406 -19.93 -9.37 -1.11
N ASP A 407 -19.99 -10.50 -0.42
CA ASP A 407 -20.43 -11.79 -0.99
C ASP A 407 -21.96 -11.89 -1.12
N TRP A 408 -22.70 -10.94 -0.54
CA TRP A 408 -24.14 -11.02 -0.32
C TRP A 408 -24.55 -12.35 0.36
N GLY A 409 -23.85 -12.71 1.44
CA GLY A 409 -23.94 -14.04 2.03
C GLY A 409 -23.49 -14.12 3.50
N LYS A 410 -23.36 -15.35 3.99
CA LYS A 410 -22.99 -15.65 5.39
C LYS A 410 -21.48 -15.84 5.54
N SER A 411 -20.72 -14.81 5.20
CA SER A 411 -19.25 -14.79 5.21
C SER A 411 -18.66 -14.00 6.39
N ILE A 412 -19.27 -14.12 7.58
CA ILE A 412 -18.87 -13.38 8.78
C ILE A 412 -17.48 -13.80 9.30
N ASP A 413 -17.08 -15.05 9.05
CA ASP A 413 -15.78 -15.62 9.40
C ASP A 413 -14.71 -15.38 8.32
N HIS A 414 -15.04 -14.63 7.27
CA HIS A 414 -14.10 -14.24 6.23
C HIS A 414 -13.44 -12.88 6.54
N LEU A 415 -12.32 -12.63 5.88
CA LEU A 415 -11.60 -11.38 5.88
C LEU A 415 -11.38 -10.88 4.45
N PRO A 416 -11.41 -9.55 4.24
CA PRO A 416 -11.00 -8.97 2.97
C PRO A 416 -9.55 -9.32 2.67
N THR A 417 -9.33 -9.95 1.52
CA THR A 417 -8.06 -10.54 1.12
C THR A 417 -7.61 -9.93 -0.20
N ILE A 418 -6.38 -9.43 -0.25
CA ILE A 418 -5.71 -9.08 -1.51
C ILE A 418 -5.04 -10.35 -2.02
N GLN A 419 -5.50 -10.86 -3.15
CA GLN A 419 -4.97 -12.07 -3.78
C GLN A 419 -4.20 -11.72 -5.04
N LEU A 420 -2.93 -12.10 -5.08
CA LEU A 420 -2.12 -12.16 -6.30
C LEU A 420 -2.08 -13.61 -6.76
N GLU A 421 -2.40 -13.85 -8.03
CA GLU A 421 -2.38 -15.17 -8.64
C GLU A 421 -1.53 -15.09 -9.90
N LEU A 422 -0.47 -15.90 -9.95
CA LEU A 422 0.35 -16.03 -11.15
C LEU A 422 -0.24 -17.08 -12.08
N GLU A 423 -0.74 -16.60 -13.19
CA GLU A 423 -1.26 -17.43 -14.26
C GLU A 423 -0.12 -18.00 -15.11
N LYS A 424 -0.47 -18.85 -16.08
CA LYS A 424 0.52 -19.47 -16.99
C LYS A 424 1.35 -18.43 -17.75
N GLN A 425 0.72 -17.32 -18.16
CA GLN A 425 1.39 -16.23 -18.85
C GLN A 425 2.43 -15.55 -17.95
N ASP A 426 2.09 -15.28 -16.69
CA ASP A 426 2.98 -14.61 -15.75
C ASP A 426 4.23 -15.44 -15.44
N ARG A 427 4.03 -16.75 -15.24
CA ARG A 427 5.16 -17.70 -15.08
C ARG A 427 6.03 -17.76 -16.34
N HIS A 428 5.44 -17.64 -17.52
CA HIS A 428 6.19 -17.58 -18.77
C HIS A 428 7.03 -16.30 -18.86
N ILE A 429 6.48 -15.14 -18.48
CA ILE A 429 7.22 -13.87 -18.39
C ILE A 429 8.43 -14.05 -17.47
N LEU A 430 8.21 -14.53 -16.24
CA LEU A 430 9.28 -14.76 -15.25
C LEU A 430 10.38 -15.67 -15.82
N SER A 431 10.01 -16.79 -16.43
CA SER A 431 10.99 -17.68 -17.05
C SER A 431 11.79 -16.99 -18.17
N GLN A 432 11.12 -16.26 -19.07
CA GLN A 432 11.80 -15.63 -20.19
C GLN A 432 12.73 -14.48 -19.76
N ILE A 433 12.35 -13.68 -18.76
CA ILE A 433 13.22 -12.61 -18.28
C ILE A 433 14.45 -13.17 -17.57
N HIS A 434 14.32 -14.29 -16.84
CA HIS A 434 15.46 -14.98 -16.23
C HIS A 434 16.38 -15.62 -17.28
N ASP A 435 15.84 -16.17 -18.36
CA ASP A 435 16.64 -16.75 -19.45
C ASP A 435 17.41 -15.70 -20.27
N ARG A 436 16.95 -14.44 -20.29
CA ARG A 436 17.48 -13.34 -21.12
C ARG A 436 18.23 -12.27 -20.35
N SER A 437 18.38 -12.42 -19.04
CA SER A 437 19.01 -11.40 -18.19
C SER A 437 20.01 -12.00 -17.23
N ASP A 438 21.07 -11.25 -16.91
CA ASP A 438 21.99 -11.66 -15.85
C ASP A 438 21.30 -11.57 -14.49
N TRP A 439 20.73 -10.40 -14.16
CA TRP A 439 19.99 -10.15 -12.92
C TRP A 439 18.53 -9.73 -13.22
N VAL A 440 17.61 -10.10 -12.32
CA VAL A 440 16.21 -9.69 -12.36
C VAL A 440 15.86 -8.99 -11.05
N PHE A 441 15.33 -7.77 -11.14
CA PHE A 441 14.82 -7.01 -10.00
C PHE A 441 13.30 -7.01 -10.01
N THR A 442 12.71 -7.62 -9.00
CA THR A 442 11.26 -7.64 -8.79
C THR A 442 10.89 -6.56 -7.78
N ILE A 443 10.10 -5.59 -8.22
CA ILE A 443 9.53 -4.53 -7.40
C ILE A 443 8.02 -4.71 -7.44
N ASP A 444 7.50 -5.50 -6.52
CA ASP A 444 6.08 -5.77 -6.45
C ASP A 444 5.69 -5.95 -4.98
N ARG A 445 4.64 -5.24 -4.56
CA ARG A 445 4.19 -5.27 -3.16
C ARG A 445 3.59 -6.62 -2.82
N ASN A 446 2.89 -7.27 -3.74
CA ASN A 446 2.07 -8.45 -3.45
C ASN A 446 2.76 -9.78 -3.81
N PHE A 447 3.86 -9.72 -4.56
CA PHE A 447 4.71 -10.85 -4.87
C PHE A 447 5.84 -10.99 -3.84
N GLY A 448 5.89 -12.13 -3.15
CA GLY A 448 6.86 -12.37 -2.08
C GLY A 448 8.02 -13.31 -2.47
N ILE A 449 9.03 -13.37 -1.60
CA ILE A 449 10.24 -14.20 -1.80
C ILE A 449 9.94 -15.69 -1.84
N GLU A 450 8.78 -16.12 -1.33
CA GLU A 450 8.40 -17.52 -1.22
C GLU A 450 8.41 -18.20 -2.59
N TYR A 451 8.17 -17.47 -3.68
CA TYR A 451 8.29 -18.03 -5.03
C TYR A 451 9.70 -18.56 -5.32
N PHE A 452 10.72 -17.81 -4.90
CA PHE A 452 12.12 -18.06 -5.24
C PHE A 452 12.85 -18.89 -4.18
N ASP A 453 12.35 -18.94 -2.95
CA ASP A 453 12.95 -19.67 -1.82
C ASP A 453 12.39 -21.10 -1.65
N ASN A 454 11.50 -21.55 -2.53
CA ASN A 454 10.96 -22.91 -2.44
C ASN A 454 11.94 -23.97 -2.96
N PRO A 455 12.12 -25.10 -2.25
CA PRO A 455 13.00 -26.18 -2.69
C PRO A 455 12.55 -26.78 -4.03
N GLU A 456 13.53 -27.20 -4.85
CA GLU A 456 13.36 -27.68 -6.25
C GLU A 456 12.22 -28.70 -6.44
N ASP A 457 11.90 -29.50 -5.43
CA ASP A 457 10.82 -30.51 -5.46
C ASP A 457 9.43 -29.90 -5.71
N SER A 458 9.22 -28.61 -5.42
CA SER A 458 7.92 -27.93 -5.54
C SER A 458 7.73 -27.23 -6.88
N ASN A 459 8.82 -26.88 -7.57
CA ASN A 459 8.79 -26.24 -8.89
C ASN A 459 10.05 -26.63 -9.70
N PRO A 460 10.05 -27.79 -10.37
CA PRO A 460 11.24 -28.34 -11.03
C PRO A 460 11.79 -27.50 -12.19
N ASN A 461 11.09 -26.42 -12.58
CA ASN A 461 11.51 -25.48 -13.61
C ASN A 461 12.16 -24.21 -13.06
N LEU A 462 12.15 -23.99 -11.74
CA LEU A 462 12.69 -22.78 -11.13
C LEU A 462 14.21 -22.92 -10.88
N LYS A 463 15.03 -22.52 -11.85
CA LYS A 463 16.51 -22.50 -11.74
C LYS A 463 17.06 -21.12 -11.36
N SER A 464 16.30 -20.34 -10.58
CA SER A 464 16.67 -18.99 -10.17
C SER A 464 17.09 -18.98 -8.71
N TYR A 465 18.15 -18.23 -8.39
CA TYR A 465 18.60 -18.02 -7.01
C TYR A 465 18.24 -16.62 -6.55
N LEU A 466 17.74 -16.50 -5.31
CA LEU A 466 17.56 -15.21 -4.65
C LEU A 466 18.93 -14.64 -4.27
N ILE A 467 19.30 -13.49 -4.87
CA ILE A 467 20.60 -12.83 -4.62
C ILE A 467 20.51 -11.90 -3.40
N ASP A 468 19.45 -11.10 -3.35
CA ASP A 468 19.22 -10.09 -2.31
C ASP A 468 17.71 -9.89 -2.13
N TYR A 469 17.31 -9.54 -0.92
CA TYR A 469 15.94 -9.20 -0.56
C TYR A 469 15.95 -8.04 0.43
N THR A 470 15.23 -6.99 0.07
CA THR A 470 14.98 -5.88 1.00
C THR A 470 13.54 -6.02 1.51
N PRO A 471 13.35 -6.30 2.81
CA PRO A 471 12.02 -6.45 3.35
C PRO A 471 11.29 -5.10 3.36
N GLU A 472 9.98 -5.14 3.20
CA GLU A 472 9.11 -3.95 3.12
C GLU A 472 9.16 -3.05 4.37
N PHE A 473 9.62 -3.56 5.52
CA PHE A 473 9.49 -2.94 6.84
C PHE A 473 10.35 -1.69 7.08
N MET A 474 11.17 -1.25 6.13
CA MET A 474 12.15 -0.17 6.37
C MET A 474 11.60 1.25 6.16
N ASP A 475 10.63 1.47 5.26
CA ASP A 475 10.22 2.82 4.84
C ASP A 475 8.87 3.31 5.41
N GLY A 476 8.15 2.50 6.22
CA GLY A 476 6.92 2.93 6.92
C GLY A 476 6.06 1.76 7.37
N VAL A 477 5.50 1.82 8.58
CA VAL A 477 4.58 0.77 9.06
C VAL A 477 3.18 1.10 8.59
N GLY A 478 2.62 0.28 7.68
CA GLY A 478 1.21 0.32 7.31
C GLY A 478 0.85 0.92 5.95
N HIS A 479 1.75 1.66 5.27
CA HIS A 479 1.47 2.15 3.91
C HIS A 479 1.55 1.00 2.91
N ARG A 480 0.42 0.69 2.27
CA ARG A 480 0.32 -0.28 1.18
C ARG A 480 -0.57 0.19 0.05
#